data_AF-A0A1M3MEU9-F1
#
_entry.id   AF-A0A1M3MEU9-F1
#
_cell.length_a   1.000
_cell.length_b   1.000
_cell.length_c   1.000
_cell.angle_alpha   90.00
_cell.angle_beta   90.00
_cell.angle_gamma   90.00
#
_symmetry.space_group_name_H-M   'P 1'
#
loop_
_entity.id
_entity.type
_entity.pdbx_description
1 polymer ?
#
loop_
_entity_poly.entity_id
_entity_poly.type
_entity_poly.pdbx_seq_one_letter_code
_entity_poly.pdbx_strand_id
1 'polypeptide(L)'
;MKQRFTLNNRMSDIIDEDVIFLSTISRFGISFGFGNKKISEACDANGVDKNTFLAVVNFLAEIDDIEVIDIQSLSVETVIQYLTNGHNYFLSYKLPSIRQKLIQVIESNVLNRTYQQAFIHFFDDYVAEVRRHMDYEDSVVFPYVTRLLAGVKDNKYSITRFYEQHTEIDSKLKELKDILIKHYPSSNSDYLLSDVVLEILFCEKELAIHTRLEDYFFVPVVFRIEQAFPVNDN
;
A
#
# COMPACT_ATOMS: atom_id res chain seq x y z
N MET A 1 -18.95 -2.84 19.05
CA MET A 1 -18.48 -1.93 17.99
C MET A 1 -19.21 -2.24 16.69
N LYS A 2 -19.58 -1.24 15.89
CA LYS A 2 -20.35 -1.44 14.66
C LYS A 2 -19.36 -1.57 13.50
N GLN A 3 -19.21 -2.77 12.93
CA GLN A 3 -18.48 -2.94 11.67
C GLN A 3 -19.14 -2.04 10.61
N ARG A 4 -18.35 -1.25 9.88
CA ARG A 4 -18.84 -0.36 8.83
C ARG A 4 -19.30 -1.17 7.61
N PHE A 5 -18.54 -2.20 7.28
CA PHE A 5 -18.86 -3.17 6.24
C PHE A 5 -19.06 -4.55 6.83
N THR A 6 -19.93 -5.33 6.17
CA THR A 6 -20.24 -6.73 6.47
C THR A 6 -20.19 -7.53 5.18
N LEU A 7 -20.06 -8.86 5.28
CA LEU A 7 -20.04 -9.76 4.11
C LEU A 7 -21.29 -9.67 3.21
N ASN A 8 -22.38 -9.08 3.69
CA ASN A 8 -23.62 -8.90 2.95
C ASN A 8 -23.69 -7.60 2.13
N ASN A 9 -22.81 -6.63 2.37
CA ASN A 9 -22.72 -5.43 1.55
C ASN A 9 -22.31 -5.81 0.12
N ARG A 10 -22.72 -5.02 -0.88
CA ARG A 10 -22.22 -5.22 -2.24
C ARG A 10 -20.81 -4.67 -2.33
N MET A 11 -20.00 -5.27 -3.19
CA MET A 11 -18.63 -4.79 -3.42
C MET A 11 -18.62 -3.35 -3.99
N SER A 12 -19.64 -3.00 -4.79
CA SER A 12 -19.83 -1.63 -5.30
C SER A 12 -20.05 -0.61 -4.19
N ASP A 13 -20.79 -0.97 -3.14
CA ASP A 13 -21.16 -0.05 -2.06
C ASP A 13 -19.93 0.44 -1.29
N ILE A 14 -18.86 -0.37 -1.23
CA ILE A 14 -17.60 0.02 -0.57
C ILE A 14 -16.88 1.10 -1.39
N ILE A 15 -16.91 0.99 -2.73
CA ILE A 15 -16.23 1.93 -3.63
C ILE A 15 -16.91 3.29 -3.60
N ASP A 16 -18.25 3.31 -3.49
CA ASP A 16 -19.04 4.54 -3.43
C ASP A 16 -18.75 5.38 -2.17
N GLU A 17 -18.20 4.76 -1.11
CA GLU A 17 -17.83 5.43 0.14
C GLU A 17 -16.51 6.21 0.04
N ASP A 18 -15.45 5.58 -0.49
CA ASP A 18 -14.18 6.24 -0.82
C ASP A 18 -13.53 5.51 -2.01
N VAL A 19 -13.12 6.29 -3.01
CA VAL A 19 -12.42 5.81 -4.21
C VAL A 19 -11.17 4.99 -3.88
N ILE A 20 -10.58 5.17 -2.68
CA ILE A 20 -9.44 4.37 -2.26
C ILE A 20 -9.74 2.87 -2.20
N PHE A 21 -10.98 2.48 -1.89
CA PHE A 21 -11.37 1.07 -1.85
C PHE A 21 -11.30 0.40 -3.22
N LEU A 22 -11.35 1.17 -4.31
CA LEU A 22 -11.08 0.67 -5.65
C LEU A 22 -9.66 0.05 -5.73
N SER A 23 -8.67 0.77 -5.20
CA SER A 23 -7.29 0.29 -5.15
C SER A 23 -7.13 -0.90 -4.18
N THR A 24 -7.79 -0.85 -3.02
CA THR A 24 -7.79 -1.94 -2.03
C THR A 24 -8.34 -3.24 -2.63
N ILE A 25 -9.48 -3.19 -3.32
CA ILE A 25 -10.12 -4.37 -3.95
C ILE A 25 -9.18 -4.97 -5.02
N SER A 26 -8.58 -4.12 -5.85
CA SER A 26 -7.60 -4.55 -6.86
C SER A 26 -6.39 -5.25 -6.23
N ARG A 27 -5.87 -4.73 -5.11
CA ARG A 27 -4.74 -5.33 -4.37
C ARG A 27 -5.08 -6.69 -3.75
N PHE A 28 -6.33 -6.96 -3.43
CA PHE A 28 -6.78 -8.32 -3.06
C PHE A 28 -6.83 -9.29 -4.25
N GLY A 29 -6.52 -8.85 -5.47
CA GLY A 29 -6.62 -9.67 -6.68
C GLY A 29 -8.05 -9.85 -7.18
N ILE A 30 -9.01 -9.07 -6.65
CA ILE A 30 -10.40 -9.12 -7.09
C ILE A 30 -10.55 -8.28 -8.35
N SER A 31 -10.74 -8.96 -9.48
CA SER A 31 -10.96 -8.27 -10.76
C SER A 31 -12.28 -7.51 -10.79
N PHE A 32 -12.30 -6.35 -11.47
CA PHE A 32 -13.53 -5.61 -11.74
C PHE A 32 -14.52 -6.42 -12.60
N GLY A 33 -15.78 -5.98 -12.63
CA GLY A 33 -16.86 -6.70 -13.30
C GLY A 33 -17.59 -7.69 -12.39
N PHE A 34 -17.50 -7.52 -11.07
CA PHE A 34 -18.24 -8.32 -10.08
C PHE A 34 -19.76 -8.02 -10.04
N GLY A 35 -20.26 -7.03 -10.78
CA GLY A 35 -21.69 -6.73 -10.88
C GLY A 35 -22.28 -6.38 -9.52
N ASN A 36 -23.42 -6.99 -9.17
CA ASN A 36 -24.09 -6.79 -7.88
C ASN A 36 -23.67 -7.80 -6.80
N LYS A 37 -22.53 -8.49 -6.99
CA LYS A 37 -22.05 -9.48 -6.01
C LYS A 37 -21.82 -8.85 -4.65
N LYS A 38 -22.18 -9.61 -3.62
CA LYS A 38 -21.80 -9.34 -2.23
C LYS A 38 -20.30 -9.52 -2.04
N ILE A 39 -19.77 -8.93 -0.98
CA ILE A 39 -18.37 -9.12 -0.56
C ILE A 39 -18.03 -10.60 -0.44
N SER A 40 -18.89 -11.40 0.21
CA SER A 40 -18.67 -12.84 0.36
C SER A 40 -18.50 -13.56 -0.98
N GLU A 41 -19.40 -13.29 -1.94
CA GLU A 41 -19.43 -13.92 -3.25
C GLU A 41 -18.23 -13.51 -4.11
N ALA A 42 -17.82 -12.25 -4.02
CA ALA A 42 -16.63 -11.74 -4.71
C ALA A 42 -15.36 -12.35 -4.12
N CYS A 43 -15.24 -12.45 -2.80
CA CYS A 43 -14.09 -13.09 -2.15
C CYS A 43 -13.99 -14.58 -2.52
N ASP A 44 -15.10 -15.33 -2.45
CA ASP A 44 -15.15 -16.74 -2.83
C ASP A 44 -14.70 -16.97 -4.28
N ALA A 45 -15.19 -16.14 -5.20
CA ALA A 45 -14.87 -16.27 -6.62
C ALA A 45 -13.39 -16.01 -6.95
N ASN A 46 -12.66 -15.33 -6.06
CA ASN A 46 -11.25 -14.94 -6.26
C ASN A 46 -10.30 -15.63 -5.27
N GLY A 47 -10.78 -16.54 -4.42
CA GLY A 47 -9.95 -17.22 -3.42
C GLY A 47 -9.41 -16.29 -2.33
N VAL A 48 -10.11 -15.19 -2.04
CA VAL A 48 -9.72 -14.23 -1.00
C VAL A 48 -10.35 -14.62 0.33
N ASP A 49 -9.57 -14.62 1.41
CA ASP A 49 -10.11 -14.85 2.75
C ASP A 49 -11.07 -13.71 3.16
N LYS A 50 -12.32 -14.07 3.43
CA LYS A 50 -13.41 -13.13 3.72
C LYS A 50 -13.18 -12.31 4.98
N ASN A 51 -12.68 -12.97 6.03
CA ASN A 51 -12.47 -12.31 7.33
C ASN A 51 -11.34 -11.29 7.22
N THR A 52 -10.26 -11.66 6.53
CA THR A 52 -9.12 -10.77 6.27
C THR A 52 -9.52 -9.60 5.39
N PHE A 53 -10.25 -9.85 4.30
CA PHE A 53 -10.78 -8.77 3.47
C PHE A 53 -11.61 -7.80 4.32
N LEU A 54 -12.54 -8.33 5.12
CA LEU A 54 -13.42 -7.52 5.95
C LEU A 54 -12.66 -6.73 7.01
N ALA A 55 -11.66 -7.35 7.65
CA ALA A 55 -10.82 -6.72 8.64
C ALA A 55 -10.04 -5.55 8.04
N VAL A 56 -9.41 -5.75 6.88
CA VAL A 56 -8.66 -4.70 6.19
C VAL A 56 -9.56 -3.55 5.73
N VAL A 57 -10.67 -3.83 5.04
CA VAL A 57 -11.53 -2.73 4.55
C VAL A 57 -12.16 -1.94 5.70
N ASN A 58 -12.51 -2.59 6.81
CA ASN A 58 -13.02 -1.88 7.98
C ASN A 58 -11.92 -1.10 8.72
N PHE A 59 -10.69 -1.64 8.80
CA PHE A 59 -9.54 -0.92 9.35
C PHE A 59 -9.27 0.37 8.55
N LEU A 60 -9.28 0.29 7.22
CA LEU A 60 -9.08 1.44 6.35
C LEU A 60 -10.23 2.47 6.43
N ALA A 61 -11.42 2.04 6.83
CA ALA A 61 -12.62 2.89 6.91
C ALA A 61 -12.81 3.66 8.24
N GLU A 62 -11.76 3.74 9.07
CA GLU A 62 -11.71 4.41 10.38
C GLU A 62 -12.25 3.60 11.57
N ILE A 63 -11.76 2.38 11.75
CA ILE A 63 -11.87 1.68 13.04
C ILE A 63 -10.51 1.74 13.75
N ASP A 64 -10.42 2.57 14.79
CA ASP A 64 -9.22 2.83 15.58
C ASP A 64 -8.80 1.68 16.52
N ASP A 65 -9.59 0.61 16.63
CA ASP A 65 -9.31 -0.49 17.58
C ASP A 65 -9.07 -1.82 16.86
N ILE A 66 -7.80 -2.13 16.61
CA ILE A 66 -7.30 -3.46 16.19
C ILE A 66 -7.55 -4.51 17.29
N GLU A 67 -7.78 -4.09 18.54
CA GLU A 67 -8.04 -4.99 19.68
C GLU A 67 -9.25 -5.90 19.47
N VAL A 68 -10.22 -5.51 18.64
CA VAL A 68 -11.46 -6.27 18.41
C VAL A 68 -11.34 -7.26 17.24
N ILE A 69 -10.21 -7.29 16.53
CA ILE A 69 -10.02 -8.22 15.42
C ILE A 69 -9.61 -9.57 15.98
N ASP A 70 -10.45 -10.58 15.76
CA ASP A 70 -10.13 -11.97 16.06
C ASP A 70 -9.03 -12.45 15.10
N ILE A 71 -7.78 -12.32 15.54
CA ILE A 71 -6.59 -12.71 14.76
C ILE A 71 -6.63 -14.17 14.34
N GLN A 72 -7.25 -15.06 15.14
CA GLN A 72 -7.34 -16.48 14.79
C GLN A 72 -8.21 -16.71 13.55
N SER A 73 -9.08 -15.75 13.22
CA SER A 73 -9.94 -15.79 12.05
C SER A 73 -9.31 -15.19 10.78
N LEU A 74 -8.11 -14.57 10.90
CA LEU A 74 -7.40 -13.93 9.80
C LEU A 74 -6.44 -14.90 9.10
N SER A 75 -6.32 -14.72 7.79
CA SER A 75 -5.27 -15.31 6.94
C SER A 75 -4.16 -14.28 6.77
N VAL A 76 -3.04 -14.48 7.46
CA VAL A 76 -1.86 -13.61 7.32
C VAL A 76 -1.27 -13.71 5.92
N GLU A 77 -1.36 -14.88 5.30
CA GLU A 77 -1.00 -15.11 3.90
C GLU A 77 -1.79 -14.22 2.95
N THR A 78 -3.08 -13.98 3.23
CA THR A 78 -3.92 -13.06 2.44
C THR A 78 -3.44 -11.60 2.61
N VAL A 79 -2.96 -11.22 3.81
CA VAL A 79 -2.38 -9.88 4.04
C VAL A 79 -1.06 -9.72 3.29
N ILE A 80 -0.18 -10.72 3.36
CA ILE A 80 1.09 -10.74 2.60
C ILE A 80 0.80 -10.60 1.10
N GLN A 81 -0.13 -11.40 0.57
CA GLN A 81 -0.49 -11.32 -0.85
C GLN A 81 -1.03 -9.93 -1.24
N TYR A 82 -1.84 -9.31 -0.37
CA TYR A 82 -2.33 -7.95 -0.56
C TYR A 82 -1.18 -6.92 -0.63
N LEU A 83 -0.22 -7.00 0.30
CA LEU A 83 0.94 -6.11 0.36
C LEU A 83 1.86 -6.30 -0.86
N THR A 84 2.20 -7.54 -1.20
CA THR A 84 3.00 -7.87 -2.40
C THR A 84 2.31 -7.40 -3.70
N ASN A 85 0.98 -7.49 -3.79
CA ASN A 85 0.25 -6.92 -4.93
C ASN A 85 0.36 -5.40 -4.97
N GLY A 86 0.36 -4.75 -3.80
CA GLY A 86 0.71 -3.33 -3.65
C GLY A 86 2.09 -3.01 -4.20
N HIS A 87 3.12 -3.76 -3.82
CA HIS A 87 4.50 -3.57 -4.30
C HIS A 87 4.57 -3.64 -5.83
N ASN A 88 3.95 -4.67 -6.41
CA ASN A 88 3.87 -4.84 -7.85
C ASN A 88 3.18 -3.65 -8.53
N TYR A 89 2.06 -3.18 -7.98
CA TYR A 89 1.35 -2.01 -8.49
C TYR A 89 2.21 -0.74 -8.45
N PHE A 90 2.88 -0.45 -7.33
CA PHE A 90 3.69 0.76 -7.21
C PHE A 90 4.92 0.72 -8.13
N LEU A 91 5.70 -0.37 -8.05
CA LEU A 91 7.00 -0.48 -8.71
C LEU A 91 6.90 -0.76 -10.22
N SER A 92 5.87 -1.50 -10.65
CA SER A 92 5.75 -1.93 -12.05
C SER A 92 4.76 -1.10 -12.86
N TYR A 93 3.89 -0.31 -12.22
CA TYR A 93 2.85 0.44 -12.90
C TYR A 93 2.79 1.92 -12.49
N LYS A 94 2.48 2.22 -11.21
CA LYS A 94 2.14 3.58 -10.77
C LYS A 94 3.33 4.55 -10.88
N LEU A 95 4.47 4.21 -10.28
CA LEU A 95 5.67 5.06 -10.32
C LEU A 95 6.25 5.20 -11.73
N PRO A 96 6.36 4.14 -12.55
CA PRO A 96 6.72 4.27 -13.97
C PRO A 96 5.78 5.19 -14.77
N SER A 97 4.47 5.10 -14.55
CA SER A 97 3.47 5.97 -15.20
C SER A 97 3.69 7.44 -14.85
N ILE A 98 3.84 7.75 -13.55
CA ILE A 98 4.12 9.11 -13.07
C ILE A 98 5.41 9.64 -13.70
N ARG A 99 6.47 8.82 -13.74
CA ARG A 99 7.74 9.18 -14.38
C ARG A 99 7.56 9.58 -15.84
N GLN A 100 6.81 8.79 -16.61
CA GLN A 100 6.58 9.05 -18.02
C GLN A 100 5.86 10.39 -18.22
N LYS A 101 4.86 10.69 -17.40
CA LYS A 101 4.13 11.96 -17.50
C LYS A 101 4.96 13.14 -17.01
N LEU A 102 5.81 12.96 -15.99
CA LEU A 102 6.79 13.97 -15.58
C LEU A 102 7.73 14.35 -16.73
N ILE A 103 8.22 13.37 -17.50
CA ILE A 103 9.03 13.62 -18.69
C ILE A 103 8.25 14.48 -19.71
N GLN A 104 6.98 14.16 -19.98
CA GLN A 104 6.16 14.95 -20.92
C GLN A 104 5.92 16.39 -20.44
N VAL A 105 5.68 16.59 -19.14
CA VAL A 105 5.59 17.93 -18.54
C VAL A 105 6.90 18.70 -18.75
N ILE A 106 8.02 18.03 -18.51
CA ILE A 106 9.37 18.60 -18.62
C ILE A 106 9.70 18.99 -20.07
N GLU A 107 9.43 18.12 -21.03
CA GLU A 107 9.71 18.33 -22.45
C GLU A 107 8.82 19.39 -23.09
N SER A 108 7.58 19.56 -22.60
CA SER A 108 6.64 20.55 -23.13
C SER A 108 6.94 21.99 -22.71
N ASN A 109 7.88 22.22 -21.79
CA ASN A 109 8.20 23.54 -21.26
C ASN A 109 9.62 23.99 -21.62
N VAL A 110 9.79 25.31 -21.75
CA VAL A 110 11.09 25.95 -22.03
C VAL A 110 11.90 26.12 -20.73
N LEU A 111 11.95 25.07 -19.90
CA LEU A 111 12.81 25.05 -18.73
C LEU A 111 14.26 24.88 -19.13
N ASN A 112 15.17 25.46 -18.34
CA ASN A 112 16.59 25.17 -18.48
C ASN A 112 16.83 23.68 -18.18
N ARG A 113 17.58 22.99 -19.05
CA ARG A 113 17.93 21.56 -18.95
C ARG A 113 18.41 21.12 -17.57
N THR A 114 19.12 21.98 -16.83
CA THR A 114 19.62 21.66 -15.49
C THR A 114 18.47 21.39 -14.50
N TYR A 115 17.40 22.19 -14.53
CA TYR A 115 16.25 21.96 -13.65
C TYR A 115 15.50 20.68 -14.03
N GLN A 116 15.32 20.45 -15.33
CA GLN A 116 14.68 19.24 -15.86
C GLN A 116 15.38 17.97 -15.38
N GLN A 117 16.71 17.94 -15.42
CA GLN A 117 17.52 16.81 -14.93
C GLN A 117 17.40 16.63 -13.42
N ALA A 118 17.42 17.72 -12.65
CA ALA A 118 17.31 17.66 -11.19
C ALA A 118 15.97 17.06 -10.74
N PHE A 119 14.85 17.42 -11.40
CA PHE A 119 13.53 16.86 -11.08
C PHE A 119 13.45 15.36 -11.33
N ILE A 120 13.92 14.90 -12.49
CA ILE A 120 13.92 13.46 -12.82
C ILE A 120 14.84 12.69 -11.87
N HIS A 121 16.03 13.22 -11.57
CA HIS A 121 16.94 12.60 -10.61
C HIS A 121 16.30 12.47 -9.23
N PHE A 122 15.65 13.53 -8.73
CA PHE A 122 14.95 13.49 -7.44
C PHE A 122 13.86 12.42 -7.43
N PHE A 123 13.06 12.33 -8.50
CA PHE A 123 12.03 11.30 -8.61
C PHE A 123 12.64 9.88 -8.70
N ASP A 124 13.72 9.70 -9.44
CA ASP A 124 14.40 8.40 -9.58
C ASP A 124 15.03 7.94 -8.25
N ASP A 125 15.62 8.86 -7.49
CA ASP A 125 16.12 8.58 -6.13
C ASP A 125 14.99 8.14 -5.20
N TYR A 126 13.85 8.84 -5.28
CA TYR A 126 12.65 8.48 -4.53
C TYR A 126 12.15 7.07 -4.87
N VAL A 127 12.03 6.74 -6.15
CA VAL A 127 11.63 5.41 -6.61
C VAL A 127 12.61 4.34 -6.14
N ALA A 128 13.91 4.63 -6.11
CA ALA A 128 14.93 3.71 -5.61
C ALA A 128 14.80 3.45 -4.10
N GLU A 129 14.31 4.40 -3.31
CA GLU A 129 14.01 4.20 -1.90
C GLU A 129 12.78 3.34 -1.67
N VAL A 130 11.67 3.65 -2.36
CA VAL A 130 10.45 2.83 -2.33
C VAL A 130 10.77 1.39 -2.72
N ARG A 131 11.57 1.20 -3.78
CA ARG A 131 12.02 -0.13 -4.21
C ARG A 131 12.83 -0.85 -3.13
N ARG A 132 13.82 -0.20 -2.54
CA ARG A 132 14.65 -0.83 -1.49
C ARG A 132 13.82 -1.28 -0.28
N HIS A 133 12.84 -0.48 0.10
CA HIS A 133 11.90 -0.79 1.17
C HIS A 133 11.05 -2.03 0.84
N MET A 134 10.35 -2.02 -0.29
CA MET A 134 9.49 -3.13 -0.73
C MET A 134 10.29 -4.41 -1.01
N ASP A 135 11.48 -4.30 -1.63
CA ASP A 135 12.37 -5.45 -1.87
C ASP A 135 12.83 -6.09 -0.55
N TYR A 136 13.06 -5.29 0.50
CA TYR A 136 13.40 -5.83 1.82
C TYR A 136 12.22 -6.60 2.44
N GLU A 137 11.01 -6.08 2.32
CA GLU A 137 9.82 -6.78 2.78
C GLU A 137 9.63 -8.11 2.05
N ASP A 138 9.66 -8.09 0.72
CA ASP A 138 9.47 -9.26 -0.13
C ASP A 138 10.55 -10.34 0.09
N SER A 139 11.79 -9.92 0.34
CA SER A 139 12.94 -10.85 0.46
C SER A 139 13.28 -11.27 1.89
N VAL A 140 12.84 -10.51 2.90
CA VAL A 140 13.19 -10.74 4.31
C VAL A 140 11.96 -10.88 5.19
N VAL A 141 11.08 -9.87 5.20
CA VAL A 141 9.95 -9.79 6.15
C VAL A 141 8.91 -10.86 5.83
N PHE A 142 8.38 -10.90 4.60
CA PHE A 142 7.35 -11.86 4.24
C PHE A 142 7.84 -13.31 4.34
N PRO A 143 9.05 -13.66 3.87
CA PRO A 143 9.61 -15.00 4.08
C PRO A 143 9.78 -15.36 5.57
N TYR A 144 10.13 -14.39 6.42
CA TYR A 144 10.18 -14.59 7.87
C TYR A 144 8.79 -14.94 8.42
N VAL A 145 7.77 -14.14 8.08
CA VAL A 145 6.40 -14.37 8.54
C VAL A 145 5.85 -15.71 8.03
N THR A 146 6.12 -16.08 6.78
CA THR A 146 5.73 -17.40 6.25
C THR A 146 6.37 -18.56 7.06
N ARG A 147 7.65 -18.44 7.45
CA ARG A 147 8.30 -19.45 8.32
C ARG A 147 7.68 -19.48 9.71
N LEU A 148 7.37 -18.32 10.27
CA LEU A 148 6.71 -18.20 11.56
C LEU A 148 5.35 -18.92 11.55
N LEU A 149 4.53 -18.72 10.52
CA LEU A 149 3.24 -19.40 10.34
C LEU A 149 3.40 -20.92 10.19
N ALA A 150 4.50 -21.38 9.59
CA ALA A 150 4.86 -22.79 9.50
C ALA A 150 5.43 -23.39 10.81
N GLY A 151 5.46 -22.60 11.89
CA GLY A 151 5.91 -23.03 13.21
C GLY A 151 7.41 -22.86 13.46
N VAL A 152 8.14 -22.19 12.55
CA VAL A 152 9.60 -22.00 12.62
C VAL A 152 9.91 -20.56 12.98
N LYS A 153 10.16 -20.32 14.27
CA LYS A 153 10.56 -18.99 14.78
C LYS A 153 12.06 -18.75 14.56
N ASP A 154 12.40 -17.58 14.03
CA ASP A 154 13.79 -17.10 13.95
C ASP A 154 14.18 -16.42 15.26
N ASN A 155 15.31 -16.79 15.85
CA ASN A 155 15.80 -16.18 17.09
C ASN A 155 16.60 -14.88 16.84
N LYS A 156 16.93 -14.57 15.59
CA LYS A 156 17.74 -13.40 15.20
C LYS A 156 16.93 -12.30 14.51
N TYR A 157 15.64 -12.57 14.26
CA TYR A 157 14.73 -11.65 13.60
C TYR A 157 13.37 -11.64 14.28
N SER A 158 12.74 -10.47 14.34
CA SER A 158 11.39 -10.26 14.83
C SER A 158 10.71 -9.15 14.04
N ILE A 159 9.39 -9.13 14.04
CA ILE A 159 8.61 -8.08 13.40
C ILE A 159 8.82 -6.72 14.08
N THR A 160 9.15 -6.70 15.37
CA THR A 160 9.52 -5.46 16.08
C THR A 160 10.76 -4.80 15.44
N ARG A 161 11.74 -5.59 14.99
CA ARG A 161 12.91 -5.06 14.30
C ARG A 161 12.54 -4.41 12.96
N PHE A 162 11.60 -5.01 12.22
CA PHE A 162 11.07 -4.40 11.01
C PHE A 162 10.41 -3.05 11.34
N TYR A 163 9.51 -3.02 12.33
CA TYR A 163 8.81 -1.81 12.76
C TYR A 163 9.76 -0.68 13.19
N GLU A 164 10.79 -0.98 13.99
CA GLU A 164 11.79 0.01 14.43
C GLU A 164 12.63 0.59 13.29
N GLN A 165 12.77 -0.15 12.19
CA GLN A 165 13.56 0.23 11.02
C GLN A 165 12.67 0.73 9.87
N HIS A 166 11.36 0.74 10.06
CA HIS A 166 10.39 1.07 9.05
C HIS A 166 10.49 2.55 8.70
N THR A 167 10.76 2.85 7.44
CA THR A 167 10.90 4.22 6.94
C THR A 167 9.62 4.66 6.26
N GLU A 168 9.10 5.83 6.62
CA GLU A 168 7.97 6.46 5.92
C GLU A 168 8.36 6.85 4.48
N ILE A 169 7.92 6.04 3.52
CA ILE A 169 8.19 6.22 2.09
C ILE A 169 7.23 7.19 1.39
N ASP A 170 6.22 7.73 2.07
CA ASP A 170 5.26 8.69 1.54
C ASP A 170 5.76 10.16 1.63
N SER A 171 6.57 10.45 2.66
CA SER A 171 7.01 11.82 3.01
C SER A 171 7.74 12.57 1.87
N LYS A 172 8.51 11.88 1.01
CA LYS A 172 9.29 12.51 -0.07
C LYS A 172 8.48 12.91 -1.30
N LEU A 173 7.32 12.29 -1.55
CA LEU A 173 6.42 12.73 -2.63
C LEU A 173 5.83 14.10 -2.34
N LYS A 174 5.64 14.42 -1.05
CA LYS A 174 5.19 15.74 -0.61
C LYS A 174 6.15 16.84 -1.04
N GLU A 175 7.46 16.61 -0.91
CA GLU A 175 8.49 17.55 -1.34
C GLU A 175 8.47 17.76 -2.86
N LEU A 176 8.42 16.67 -3.65
CA LEU A 176 8.35 16.76 -5.10
C LEU A 176 7.12 17.56 -5.56
N LYS A 177 5.95 17.25 -4.99
CA LYS A 177 4.70 17.97 -5.22
C LYS A 177 4.87 19.46 -4.92
N ASP A 178 5.42 19.80 -3.76
CA ASP A 178 5.62 21.19 -3.36
C ASP A 178 6.52 21.94 -4.33
N ILE A 179 7.59 21.30 -4.81
CA ILE A 179 8.49 21.90 -5.80
C ILE A 179 7.77 22.09 -7.14
N LEU A 180 7.03 21.08 -7.62
CA LEU A 180 6.26 21.17 -8.87
C LEU A 180 5.21 22.29 -8.82
N ILE A 181 4.44 22.39 -7.74
CA ILE A 181 3.39 23.41 -7.62
C ILE A 181 3.98 24.83 -7.47
N LYS A 182 5.04 24.98 -6.69
CA LYS A 182 5.57 26.31 -6.32
C LYS A 182 6.58 26.87 -7.31
N HIS A 183 7.30 26.01 -8.02
CA HIS A 183 8.48 26.42 -8.79
C HIS A 183 8.45 26.02 -10.26
N TYR A 184 7.51 25.18 -10.68
CA TYR A 184 7.39 24.80 -12.09
C TYR A 184 6.69 25.92 -12.87
N PRO A 185 7.34 26.56 -13.87
CA PRO A 185 6.76 27.67 -14.61
C PRO A 185 5.63 27.16 -15.50
N SER A 186 4.47 27.81 -15.44
CA SER A 186 3.33 27.49 -16.29
C SER A 186 3.62 27.87 -17.75
N SER A 187 3.27 26.99 -18.67
CA SER A 187 2.98 27.36 -20.06
C SER A 187 1.46 27.44 -20.25
N ASN A 188 0.98 27.94 -21.39
CA ASN A 188 -0.41 28.37 -21.63
C ASN A 188 -1.54 27.34 -21.32
N SER A 189 -1.23 26.11 -20.89
CA SER A 189 -2.19 25.14 -20.35
C SER A 189 -1.54 24.22 -19.30
N ASP A 190 -1.94 24.36 -18.03
CA ASP A 190 -1.42 23.57 -16.91
C ASP A 190 -2.13 22.22 -16.72
N TYR A 191 -2.93 21.74 -17.69
CA TYR A 191 -3.70 20.50 -17.53
C TYR A 191 -2.80 19.27 -17.36
N LEU A 192 -1.73 19.16 -18.16
CA LEU A 192 -0.79 18.04 -18.04
C LEU A 192 -0.04 18.06 -16.70
N LEU A 193 0.38 19.24 -16.24
CA LEU A 193 0.98 19.40 -14.92
C LEU A 193 -0.01 19.06 -13.81
N SER A 194 -1.26 19.49 -13.94
CA SER A 194 -2.35 19.18 -12.99
C SER A 194 -2.59 17.68 -12.90
N ASP A 195 -2.64 16.97 -14.03
CA ASP A 195 -2.80 15.51 -14.06
C ASP A 195 -1.66 14.81 -13.34
N VAL A 196 -0.41 15.23 -13.56
CA VAL A 196 0.76 14.66 -12.89
C VAL A 196 0.72 14.92 -11.39
N VAL A 197 0.39 16.15 -10.97
CA VAL A 197 0.29 16.51 -9.56
C VAL A 197 -0.83 15.70 -8.87
N LEU A 198 -1.97 15.52 -9.53
CA LEU A 198 -3.06 14.68 -9.03
C LEU A 198 -2.65 13.20 -8.90
N GLU A 199 -1.88 12.68 -9.85
CA GLU A 199 -1.36 11.31 -9.74
C GLU A 199 -0.35 11.13 -8.63
N ILE A 200 0.53 12.12 -8.41
CA ILE A 200 1.47 12.14 -7.28
C ILE A 200 0.70 12.17 -5.95
N LEU A 201 -0.31 13.04 -5.83
CA LEU A 201 -1.16 13.13 -4.64
C LEU A 201 -1.88 11.82 -4.34
N PHE A 202 -2.41 11.16 -5.37
CA PHE A 202 -3.06 9.87 -5.20
C PHE A 202 -2.05 8.79 -4.80
N CYS A 203 -0.86 8.78 -5.42
CA CYS A 203 0.22 7.85 -5.06
C CYS A 203 0.68 8.05 -3.61
N GLU A 204 0.81 9.30 -3.15
CA GLU A 204 1.14 9.66 -1.76
C GLU A 204 0.08 9.09 -0.80
N LYS A 205 -1.22 9.32 -1.06
CA LYS A 205 -2.32 8.74 -0.25
C LYS A 205 -2.27 7.20 -0.25
N GLU A 206 -2.04 6.59 -1.40
CA GLU A 206 -1.98 5.14 -1.56
C GLU A 206 -0.81 4.49 -0.80
N LEU A 207 0.36 5.13 -0.78
CA LEU A 207 1.55 4.69 -0.04
C LEU A 207 1.38 4.90 1.45
N ALA A 208 0.85 6.04 1.88
CA ALA A 208 0.56 6.28 3.30
C ALA A 208 -0.42 5.23 3.87
N ILE A 209 -1.39 4.80 3.07
CA ILE A 209 -2.33 3.74 3.45
C ILE A 209 -1.68 2.36 3.51
N HIS A 210 -0.71 2.11 2.62
CA HIS A 210 0.08 0.88 2.62
C HIS A 210 0.94 0.79 3.89
N THR A 211 1.73 1.83 4.17
CA THR A 211 2.54 1.97 5.39
C THR A 211 1.70 1.91 6.66
N ARG A 212 0.52 2.55 6.68
CA ARG A 212 -0.41 2.44 7.81
C ARG A 212 -0.90 0.99 8.00
N LEU A 213 -1.16 0.25 6.93
CA LEU A 213 -1.58 -1.14 7.02
C LEU A 213 -0.44 -2.05 7.49
N GLU A 214 0.81 -1.79 7.08
CA GLU A 214 1.98 -2.46 7.68
C GLU A 214 2.05 -2.21 9.19
N ASP A 215 2.15 -0.94 9.59
CA ASP A 215 2.49 -0.54 10.95
C ASP A 215 1.38 -0.84 11.96
N TYR A 216 0.14 -0.65 11.56
CA TYR A 216 -1.00 -0.70 12.47
C TYR A 216 -1.92 -1.89 12.19
N PHE A 217 -1.63 -2.75 11.22
CA PHE A 217 -2.42 -3.98 11.04
C PHE A 217 -1.51 -5.21 10.97
N PHE A 218 -0.62 -5.25 9.98
CA PHE A 218 0.24 -6.41 9.75
C PHE A 218 1.22 -6.65 10.90
N VAL A 219 1.95 -5.62 11.34
CA VAL A 219 2.92 -5.70 12.43
C VAL A 219 2.25 -6.18 13.74
N PRO A 220 1.15 -5.57 14.22
CA PRO A 220 0.46 -6.04 15.42
C PRO A 220 -0.03 -7.49 15.30
N VAL A 221 -0.56 -7.89 14.15
CA VAL A 221 -1.05 -9.26 13.92
C VAL A 221 0.10 -10.26 14.03
N VAL A 222 1.22 -10.01 13.32
CA VAL A 222 2.40 -10.87 13.36
C VAL A 222 3.03 -10.89 14.75
N PHE A 223 3.08 -9.75 15.44
CA PHE A 223 3.60 -9.67 16.80
C PHE A 223 2.83 -10.59 17.76
N ARG A 224 1.49 -10.59 17.70
CA ARG A 224 0.70 -11.51 18.56
C ARG A 224 0.96 -12.98 18.23
N ILE A 225 1.20 -13.30 16.95
CA ILE A 225 1.59 -14.66 16.52
C ILE A 225 2.95 -15.03 17.10
N GLU A 226 3.95 -14.14 17.06
CA GLU A 226 5.28 -14.37 17.64
C GLU A 226 5.24 -14.69 19.14
N GLN A 227 4.33 -14.06 19.89
CA GLN A 227 4.15 -14.27 21.33
C GLN A 227 3.45 -15.59 21.66
N ALA A 228 2.70 -16.17 20.72
CA ALA A 228 2.04 -17.46 20.90
C ALA A 228 3.02 -18.64 20.81
N PHE A 229 4.24 -18.42 20.30
CA PHE A 229 5.30 -19.43 20.29
C PHE A 229 5.97 -19.54 21.66
N PRO A 230 6.01 -20.73 22.28
CA PRO A 230 6.74 -20.93 23.52
C PRO A 230 8.23 -20.60 23.29
N VAL A 231 8.82 -19.87 24.24
CA VAL A 231 10.28 -19.69 24.28
C VAL A 231 10.87 -21.07 24.55
N ASN A 232 11.47 -21.69 23.55
CA ASN A 232 12.32 -22.85 23.79
C ASN A 232 13.60 -22.34 24.43
N ASP A 233 13.64 -22.33 25.76
CA ASP A 233 14.86 -22.20 26.53
C ASP A 233 15.74 -23.42 26.22
N ASN A 234 16.70 -23.25 25.30
CA ASN A 234 17.83 -24.16 25.13
C ASN A 234 19.07 -23.53 25.76
#